data_AF-A0A968V5T1-F1
#
_entry.id   AF-A0A968V5T1-F1
#
_cell.length_a   1.000
_cell.length_b   1.000
_cell.length_c   1.000
_cell.angle_alpha   90.00
_cell.angle_beta   90.00
_cell.angle_gamma   90.00
#
_symmetry.space_group_name_H-M   'P 1'
#
loop_
_entity.id
_entity.type
_entity.pdbx_description
1 polymer ?
#
loop_
_entity_poly.entity_id
_entity_poly.type
_entity_poly.pdbx_seq_one_letter_code
_entity_poly.pdbx_strand_id
1 'polypeptide(L)'
;MRNFIKITLTTALLLFVLTLVKFDKLQAQQRKTSNIAFTNGQWFNGKGFESKVVYSVDGYFTKRKPSYIDTTINLTNLYIVPPFAEAHNHNIGTGVEERDRKAIQHYLADGIFYVKIQGNLPMSDTAKQTLYLNRPDGLDVSFAQGSLTATGGHPSFLVNEILLRQGYFPGYTKATLKDHRYFTIDSEADLKQKWPVILQQKPDFIKTFLLFSDEYEKRKNDHTREILLKGNLDPCSSTCHCQYFTQRRLSGINPCFQHSRFP
;
A
#
# COMPACT_ATOMS: atom_id res chain seq x y z
N MET A 1 -3.35 -17.15 61.70
CA MET A 1 -2.18 -16.54 61.04
C MET A 1 -1.41 -17.49 60.11
N ARG A 2 -1.15 -18.76 60.47
CA ARG A 2 -0.40 -19.71 59.62
C ARG A 2 -1.01 -20.03 58.23
N ASN A 3 -2.33 -19.98 58.09
CA ASN A 3 -3.00 -20.30 56.82
C ASN A 3 -3.04 -19.13 55.82
N PHE A 4 -2.97 -17.89 56.29
CA PHE A 4 -2.91 -16.72 55.41
C PHE A 4 -1.57 -16.63 54.68
N ILE A 5 -0.46 -16.95 55.35
CA ILE A 5 0.90 -16.91 54.76
C ILE A 5 1.06 -17.94 53.63
N LYS A 6 0.42 -19.11 53.72
CA LYS A 6 0.50 -20.15 52.68
C LYS A 6 -0.21 -19.77 51.37
N ILE A 7 -1.31 -19.03 51.46
CA ILE A 7 -2.12 -18.62 50.29
C ILE A 7 -1.41 -17.50 49.52
N THR A 8 -0.76 -16.57 50.22
CA THR A 8 0.01 -15.48 49.58
C THR A 8 1.26 -15.98 48.86
N LEU A 9 1.95 -16.99 49.41
CA LEU A 9 3.13 -17.58 48.76
C LEU A 9 2.78 -18.39 47.50
N THR A 10 1.64 -19.08 47.47
CA THR A 10 1.21 -19.85 46.29
C THR A 10 0.71 -18.95 45.16
N THR A 11 0.01 -17.85 45.46
CA THR A 11 -0.38 -16.87 44.43
C THR A 11 0.81 -16.09 43.88
N ALA A 12 1.78 -15.72 44.72
CA ALA A 12 3.00 -15.05 44.28
C ALA A 12 3.87 -15.96 43.37
N LEU A 13 3.98 -17.25 43.69
CA LEU A 13 4.71 -18.22 42.86
C LEU A 13 4.01 -18.46 41.51
N LEU A 14 2.67 -18.53 41.49
CA LEU A 14 1.91 -18.70 40.25
C LEU A 14 2.01 -17.48 39.33
N LEU A 15 1.99 -16.27 39.90
CA LEU A 15 2.23 -15.02 39.16
C LEU A 15 3.66 -14.93 38.61
N PHE A 16 4.66 -15.39 39.37
CA PHE A 16 6.06 -15.41 38.94
C PHE A 16 6.31 -16.42 37.81
N VAL A 17 5.68 -17.60 37.86
CA VAL A 17 5.75 -18.60 36.78
C VAL A 17 5.01 -18.10 35.53
N LEU A 18 3.86 -17.42 35.68
CA LEU A 18 3.15 -16.80 34.56
C LEU A 18 3.90 -15.62 33.92
N THR A 19 4.74 -14.89 34.66
CA THR A 19 5.62 -13.87 34.07
C THR A 19 6.81 -14.48 33.34
N LEU A 20 7.38 -15.59 33.83
CA LEU A 20 8.48 -16.27 33.16
C LEU A 20 8.07 -16.91 31.82
N VAL A 21 6.89 -17.54 31.74
CA VAL A 21 6.38 -18.14 30.49
C VAL A 21 6.02 -17.07 29.42
N LYS A 22 5.76 -15.83 29.83
CA LYS A 22 5.52 -14.72 28.89
C LYS A 22 6.82 -14.12 28.32
N PHE A 23 7.97 -14.31 28.97
CA PHE A 23 9.25 -13.79 28.48
C PHE A 23 9.83 -14.63 27.31
N ASP A 24 9.61 -15.95 27.30
CA ASP A 24 10.14 -16.81 26.22
C ASP A 24 9.42 -16.59 24.89
N LYS A 25 8.14 -16.17 24.91
CA LYS A 25 7.41 -15.81 23.67
C LYS A 25 7.69 -14.40 23.14
N LEU A 26 8.36 -13.55 23.93
CA LEU A 26 8.80 -12.22 23.50
C LEU A 26 10.21 -12.22 22.88
N GLN A 27 10.89 -13.36 22.86
CA GLN A 27 11.91 -13.63 21.84
C GLN A 27 11.23 -13.96 20.50
N ALA A 28 10.43 -13.03 19.99
CA ALA A 28 10.18 -12.95 18.57
C ALA A 28 11.53 -12.66 17.92
N GLN A 29 12.28 -13.72 17.62
CA GLN A 29 13.46 -13.82 16.78
C GLN A 29 14.06 -12.44 16.46
N GLN A 30 14.82 -11.90 17.40
CA GLN A 30 15.73 -10.79 17.11
C GLN A 30 16.72 -11.37 16.11
N ARG A 31 16.40 -11.32 14.81
CA ARG A 31 17.28 -11.77 13.74
C ARG A 31 18.58 -11.03 14.00
N LYS A 32 19.63 -11.75 14.40
CA LYS A 32 20.95 -11.19 14.56
C LYS A 32 21.29 -10.52 13.24
N THR A 33 21.29 -9.19 13.22
CA THR A 33 21.59 -8.43 12.02
C THR A 33 23.03 -8.74 11.66
N SER A 34 23.23 -9.32 10.48
CA SER A 34 24.56 -9.71 10.01
C SER A 34 25.13 -8.57 9.18
N ASN A 35 26.40 -8.25 9.42
CA ASN A 35 27.17 -7.33 8.60
C ASN A 35 27.63 -8.06 7.34
N ILE A 36 27.01 -7.76 6.21
CA ILE A 36 27.28 -8.43 4.93
C ILE A 36 28.08 -7.49 4.03
N ALA A 37 29.19 -7.95 3.47
CA ALA A 37 29.89 -7.27 2.38
C ALA A 37 29.43 -7.82 1.03
N PHE A 38 29.05 -6.95 0.11
CA PHE A 38 28.74 -7.25 -1.28
C PHE A 38 29.88 -6.75 -2.16
N THR A 39 30.67 -7.67 -2.73
CA THR A 39 31.88 -7.34 -3.49
C THR A 39 31.70 -7.56 -4.98
N ASN A 40 32.50 -6.87 -5.80
CA ASN A 40 32.58 -7.05 -7.27
C ASN A 40 31.27 -6.83 -8.05
N GLY A 41 30.26 -6.21 -7.45
CA GLY A 41 28.98 -5.91 -8.11
C GLY A 41 29.01 -4.59 -8.86
N GLN A 42 28.23 -4.52 -9.95
CA GLN A 42 28.00 -3.31 -10.72
C GLN A 42 26.72 -2.64 -10.22
N TRP A 43 26.83 -1.56 -9.45
CA TRP A 43 25.68 -0.93 -8.78
C TRP A 43 25.11 0.23 -9.60
N PHE A 44 23.79 0.26 -9.78
CA PHE A 44 23.11 1.36 -10.46
C PHE A 44 23.15 2.63 -9.59
N ASN A 45 23.60 3.74 -10.19
CA ASN A 45 23.74 5.03 -9.50
C ASN A 45 22.69 6.07 -9.92
N GLY A 46 21.65 5.65 -10.66
CA GLY A 46 20.64 6.54 -11.23
C GLY A 46 20.91 6.97 -12.68
N LYS A 47 22.13 6.77 -13.19
CA LYS A 47 22.51 7.08 -14.59
C LYS A 47 23.15 5.90 -15.31
N GLY A 48 23.94 5.11 -14.60
CA GLY A 48 24.64 3.94 -15.13
C GLY A 48 25.11 3.04 -13.99
N PHE A 49 26.09 2.19 -14.25
CA PHE A 49 26.59 1.22 -13.28
C PHE A 49 28.04 1.50 -12.87
N GLU A 50 28.31 1.34 -11.58
CA GLU A 50 29.64 1.54 -10.99
C GLU A 50 30.08 0.32 -10.17
N SER A 51 31.34 -0.09 -10.32
CA SER A 51 31.94 -1.15 -9.50
C SER A 51 32.19 -0.62 -8.09
N LYS A 52 31.49 -1.15 -7.08
CA LYS A 52 31.66 -0.76 -5.67
C LYS A 52 31.42 -1.92 -4.72
N VAL A 53 32.09 -1.86 -3.58
CA VAL A 53 31.72 -2.67 -2.41
C VAL A 53 30.63 -1.92 -1.64
N VAL A 54 29.52 -2.60 -1.41
CA VAL A 54 28.42 -2.10 -0.59
C VAL A 54 28.27 -3.05 0.60
N TYR A 55 27.81 -2.54 1.73
CA TYR A 55 27.59 -3.33 2.94
C TYR A 55 26.11 -3.29 3.31
N SER A 56 25.58 -4.38 3.84
CA SER A 56 24.31 -4.36 4.59
C SER A 56 24.65 -4.39 6.07
N VAL A 57 24.20 -3.37 6.80
CA VAL A 57 24.35 -3.22 8.26
C VAL A 57 22.96 -2.91 8.81
N ASP A 58 22.49 -3.70 9.78
CA ASP A 58 21.17 -3.56 10.40
C ASP A 58 20.00 -3.50 9.39
N GLY A 59 20.14 -4.20 8.25
CA GLY A 59 19.14 -4.25 7.19
C GLY A 59 19.18 -3.07 6.22
N TYR A 60 20.15 -2.17 6.34
CA TYR A 60 20.32 -1.02 5.45
C TYR A 60 21.60 -1.13 4.64
N PHE A 61 21.52 -0.74 3.36
CA PHE A 61 22.71 -0.60 2.53
C PHE A 61 23.52 0.64 2.90
N THR A 62 24.82 0.47 3.04
CA THR A 62 25.77 1.54 3.34
C THR A 62 27.08 1.35 2.58
N LYS A 63 27.75 2.47 2.27
CA LYS A 63 29.11 2.48 1.69
C LYS A 63 30.19 2.47 2.77
N ARG A 64 29.81 2.67 4.04
CA ARG A 64 30.74 2.64 5.17
C ARG A 64 30.98 1.20 5.59
N LYS A 65 32.24 0.77 5.51
CA LYS A 65 32.66 -0.55 6.01
C LYS A 65 32.42 -0.64 7.53
N PRO A 66 31.68 -1.65 8.02
CA PRO A 66 31.56 -1.91 9.46
C PRO A 66 32.88 -2.45 10.05
N SER A 67 33.01 -2.44 11.37
CA SER A 67 34.23 -2.92 12.06
C SER A 67 34.50 -4.41 11.87
N TYR A 68 33.45 -5.21 11.64
CA TYR A 68 33.53 -6.63 11.35
C TYR A 68 32.54 -7.01 10.23
N ILE A 69 32.88 -8.06 9.48
CA ILE A 69 32.04 -8.62 8.41
C ILE A 69 31.73 -10.08 8.78
N ASP A 70 30.45 -10.40 8.90
CA ASP A 70 29.99 -11.77 9.15
C ASP A 70 30.01 -12.60 7.87
N THR A 71 29.59 -12.00 6.75
CA THR A 71 29.40 -12.69 5.48
C THR A 71 29.91 -11.83 4.33
N THR A 72 30.59 -12.44 3.36
CA THR A 72 30.92 -11.80 2.08
C THR A 72 30.18 -12.49 0.94
N ILE A 73 29.48 -11.72 0.12
CA ILE A 73 28.77 -12.17 -1.08
C ILE A 73 29.49 -11.59 -2.29
N ASN A 74 30.00 -12.46 -3.16
CA ASN A 74 30.63 -12.07 -4.42
C ASN A 74 29.58 -11.90 -5.52
N LEU A 75 29.54 -10.72 -6.12
CA LEU A 75 28.58 -10.32 -7.16
C LEU A 75 29.23 -10.18 -8.55
N THR A 76 30.34 -10.87 -8.79
CA THR A 76 31.02 -10.89 -10.10
C THR A 76 30.03 -11.13 -11.23
N ASN A 77 30.10 -10.29 -12.28
CA ASN A 77 29.23 -10.30 -13.46
C ASN A 77 27.75 -9.99 -13.19
N LEU A 78 27.40 -9.50 -12.00
CA LEU A 78 26.04 -9.09 -11.66
C LEU A 78 25.88 -7.57 -11.64
N TYR A 79 24.70 -7.15 -12.09
CA TYR A 79 24.23 -5.77 -12.05
C TYR A 79 23.18 -5.63 -10.96
N ILE A 80 23.38 -4.67 -10.06
CA ILE A 80 22.54 -4.45 -8.89
C ILE A 80 21.73 -3.18 -9.10
N VAL A 81 20.41 -3.33 -9.09
CA VAL A 81 19.45 -2.25 -9.26
C VAL A 81 18.62 -2.08 -7.98
N PRO A 82 18.03 -0.89 -7.74
CA PRO A 82 17.02 -0.75 -6.72
C PRO A 82 15.84 -1.71 -6.96
N PRO A 83 15.13 -2.12 -5.90
CA PRO A 83 13.87 -2.85 -6.06
C PRO A 83 12.89 -2.07 -6.94
N PHE A 84 12.11 -2.79 -7.73
CA PHE A 84 11.08 -2.20 -8.57
C PHE A 84 9.84 -1.83 -7.76
N ALA A 85 9.03 -0.95 -8.35
CA ALA A 85 7.75 -0.53 -7.81
C ALA A 85 6.67 -0.59 -8.90
N GLU A 86 5.49 -1.09 -8.55
CA GLU A 86 4.28 -1.02 -9.37
C GLU A 86 3.41 0.13 -8.89
N ALA A 87 3.24 1.15 -9.72
CA ALA A 87 2.52 2.36 -9.37
C ALA A 87 1.02 2.32 -9.74
N HIS A 88 0.59 1.35 -10.54
CA HIS A 88 -0.79 1.20 -11.00
C HIS A 88 -1.28 -0.25 -11.17
N ASN A 89 -1.94 -0.83 -10.17
CA ASN A 89 -2.60 -2.13 -10.29
C ASN A 89 -3.88 -2.28 -9.44
N HIS A 90 -4.60 -3.38 -9.66
CA HIS A 90 -5.88 -3.74 -9.02
C HIS A 90 -5.93 -5.21 -8.57
N ASN A 91 -4.78 -5.90 -8.52
CA ASN A 91 -4.68 -7.35 -8.32
C ASN A 91 -4.49 -7.81 -6.87
N ILE A 92 -4.50 -6.89 -5.90
CA ILE A 92 -4.48 -7.18 -4.46
C ILE A 92 -5.71 -6.53 -3.81
N GLY A 93 -6.32 -7.21 -2.84
CA GLY A 93 -7.58 -6.78 -2.22
C GLY A 93 -8.77 -7.14 -3.11
N THR A 94 -8.71 -8.33 -3.73
CA THR A 94 -9.74 -8.84 -4.64
C THR A 94 -10.92 -9.48 -3.91
N GLY A 95 -10.79 -9.71 -2.59
CA GLY A 95 -11.76 -10.46 -1.79
C GLY A 95 -11.58 -11.98 -1.91
N VAL A 96 -10.56 -12.43 -2.64
CA VAL A 96 -10.21 -13.85 -2.79
C VAL A 96 -8.74 -14.02 -2.42
N GLU A 97 -8.50 -14.52 -1.21
CA GLU A 97 -7.15 -14.61 -0.62
C GLU A 97 -6.13 -15.29 -1.54
N GLU A 98 -6.52 -16.38 -2.20
CA GLU A 98 -5.63 -17.11 -3.12
C GLU A 98 -5.15 -16.26 -4.29
N ARG A 99 -6.03 -15.41 -4.86
CA ARG A 99 -5.65 -14.50 -5.95
C ARG A 99 -4.67 -13.44 -5.44
N ASP A 100 -4.94 -12.90 -4.26
CA ASP A 100 -4.09 -11.88 -3.64
C ASP A 100 -2.70 -12.47 -3.30
N ARG A 101 -2.63 -13.69 -2.75
CA ARG A 101 -1.36 -14.39 -2.48
C ARG A 101 -0.55 -14.63 -3.75
N LYS A 102 -1.21 -15.08 -4.83
CA LYS A 102 -0.55 -15.28 -6.11
C LYS A 102 0.02 -13.98 -6.69
N ALA A 103 -0.73 -12.88 -6.60
CA ALA A 103 -0.24 -11.56 -7.02
C ALA A 103 1.00 -11.13 -6.20
N ILE A 104 0.96 -11.28 -4.88
CA ILE A 104 2.10 -10.96 -3.99
C ILE A 104 3.34 -11.79 -4.34
N GLN A 105 3.16 -13.11 -4.57
CA GLN A 105 4.26 -14.00 -4.96
C GLN A 105 4.90 -13.58 -6.28
N HIS A 106 4.10 -13.22 -7.29
CA HIS A 106 4.63 -12.74 -8.55
C HIS A 106 5.43 -11.44 -8.38
N TYR A 107 4.91 -10.46 -7.63
CA TYR A 107 5.65 -9.22 -7.39
C TYR A 107 7.03 -9.48 -6.74
N LEU A 108 7.07 -10.29 -5.68
CA LEU A 108 8.33 -10.59 -5.00
C LEU A 108 9.30 -11.38 -5.89
N ALA A 109 8.80 -12.33 -6.69
CA ALA A 109 9.60 -13.08 -7.65
C ALA A 109 10.20 -12.19 -8.75
N ASP A 110 9.46 -11.16 -9.17
CA ASP A 110 9.87 -10.21 -10.22
C ASP A 110 10.71 -9.03 -9.66
N GLY A 111 11.03 -9.04 -8.36
CA GLY A 111 11.82 -8.00 -7.71
C GLY A 111 11.06 -6.69 -7.47
N ILE A 112 9.72 -6.75 -7.44
CA ILE A 112 8.82 -5.64 -7.12
C ILE A 112 8.48 -5.72 -5.63
N PHE A 113 8.92 -4.71 -4.87
CA PHE A 113 8.73 -4.68 -3.40
C PHE A 113 7.73 -3.62 -2.95
N TYR A 114 7.41 -2.65 -3.82
CA TYR A 114 6.49 -1.56 -3.53
C TYR A 114 5.33 -1.55 -4.52
N VAL A 115 4.10 -1.60 -4.04
CA VAL A 115 2.91 -1.63 -4.90
C VAL A 115 1.91 -0.58 -4.45
N LYS A 116 1.32 0.10 -5.43
CA LYS A 116 0.18 0.99 -5.23
C LYS A 116 -1.04 0.36 -5.88
N ILE A 117 -2.13 0.25 -5.13
CA ILE A 117 -3.39 -0.32 -5.58
C ILE A 117 -4.45 0.79 -5.65
N GLN A 118 -4.92 1.16 -6.86
CA GLN A 118 -5.75 2.37 -7.07
C GLN A 118 -7.24 2.09 -6.92
N GLY A 119 -7.61 0.87 -6.61
CA GLY A 119 -9.00 0.50 -6.37
C GLY A 119 -9.10 -0.99 -6.06
N ASN A 120 -9.70 -1.31 -4.92
CA ASN A 120 -9.82 -2.67 -4.42
C ASN A 120 -11.04 -2.78 -3.50
N LEU A 121 -11.43 -4.01 -3.12
CA LEU A 121 -12.35 -4.17 -2.01
C LEU A 121 -11.65 -3.73 -0.72
N PRO A 122 -12.31 -2.96 0.16
CA PRO A 122 -11.69 -2.46 1.39
C PRO A 122 -11.01 -3.56 2.20
N MET A 123 -9.70 -3.41 2.40
CA MET A 123 -8.89 -4.37 3.13
C MET A 123 -8.96 -4.10 4.64
N SER A 124 -9.39 -5.10 5.42
CA SER A 124 -9.31 -5.05 6.87
C SER A 124 -7.87 -5.22 7.37
N ASP A 125 -7.59 -4.75 8.59
CA ASP A 125 -6.28 -4.93 9.21
C ASP A 125 -5.93 -6.43 9.36
N THR A 126 -6.93 -7.28 9.65
CA THR A 126 -6.77 -8.74 9.68
C THR A 126 -6.41 -9.30 8.32
N ALA A 127 -7.07 -8.89 7.24
CA ALA A 127 -6.74 -9.36 5.89
C ALA A 127 -5.31 -8.94 5.47
N LYS A 128 -4.90 -7.71 5.80
CA LYS A 128 -3.52 -7.23 5.57
C LYS A 128 -2.50 -8.08 6.35
N GLN A 129 -2.80 -8.45 7.59
CA GLN A 129 -1.96 -9.32 8.42
C GLN A 129 -1.88 -10.75 7.86
N THR A 130 -3.00 -11.34 7.45
CA THR A 130 -3.07 -12.67 6.84
C THR A 130 -2.26 -12.77 5.55
N LEU A 131 -2.24 -11.70 4.76
CA LEU A 131 -1.46 -11.59 3.53
C LEU A 131 -0.01 -11.12 3.77
N TYR A 132 0.36 -10.84 5.02
CA TYR A 132 1.72 -10.42 5.39
C TYR A 132 2.18 -9.13 4.69
N LEU A 133 1.26 -8.19 4.46
CA LEU A 133 1.54 -6.91 3.81
C LEU A 133 2.16 -5.90 4.79
N ASN A 134 3.01 -5.01 4.27
CA ASN A 134 3.68 -3.94 5.03
C ASN A 134 4.46 -4.49 6.24
N ARG A 135 5.22 -5.56 6.02
CA ARG A 135 6.08 -6.24 7.00
C ARG A 135 7.51 -6.31 6.44
N PRO A 136 8.56 -6.39 7.29
CA PRO A 136 9.96 -6.35 6.83
C PRO A 136 10.36 -7.39 5.77
N ASP A 137 9.69 -8.54 5.74
CA ASP A 137 9.89 -9.62 4.77
C ASP A 137 8.62 -9.88 3.93
N GLY A 138 7.78 -8.87 3.80
CA GLY A 138 6.57 -8.86 2.97
C GLY A 138 6.62 -7.81 1.88
N LEU A 139 5.51 -7.70 1.14
CA LEU A 139 5.30 -6.67 0.13
C LEU A 139 4.80 -5.38 0.78
N ASP A 140 5.41 -4.25 0.44
CA ASP A 140 4.92 -2.94 0.86
C ASP A 140 3.85 -2.45 -0.11
N VAL A 141 2.65 -2.22 0.41
CA VAL A 141 1.46 -1.89 -0.39
C VAL A 141 0.73 -0.69 0.19
N SER A 142 0.40 0.25 -0.69
CA SER A 142 -0.52 1.36 -0.42
C SER A 142 -1.83 1.18 -1.18
N PHE A 143 -2.96 1.46 -0.51
CA PHE A 143 -4.30 1.22 -1.03
C PHE A 143 -5.12 2.50 -1.14
N ALA A 144 -5.77 2.68 -2.29
CA ALA A 144 -6.83 3.66 -2.44
C ALA A 144 -8.16 3.19 -1.84
N GLN A 145 -8.32 1.87 -1.62
CA GLN A 145 -9.59 1.25 -1.25
C GLN A 145 -10.67 1.54 -2.30
N GLY A 146 -11.87 1.97 -1.89
CA GLY A 146 -12.92 2.38 -2.80
C GLY A 146 -12.56 3.69 -3.52
N SER A 147 -12.51 3.65 -4.85
CA SER A 147 -12.21 4.82 -5.68
C SER A 147 -13.42 5.74 -5.88
N LEU A 148 -13.22 7.04 -6.10
CA LEU A 148 -14.28 8.02 -6.31
C LEU A 148 -14.52 8.30 -7.80
N THR A 149 -15.79 8.33 -8.20
CA THR A 149 -16.23 8.58 -9.58
C THR A 149 -17.60 9.27 -9.58
N ALA A 150 -18.03 9.90 -10.67
CA ALA A 150 -19.42 10.36 -10.81
C ALA A 150 -20.33 9.25 -11.39
N THR A 151 -21.64 9.51 -11.45
CA THR A 151 -22.67 8.59 -11.93
C THR A 151 -22.42 8.19 -13.38
N GLY A 152 -22.26 6.88 -13.63
CA GLY A 152 -21.92 6.33 -14.95
C GLY A 152 -20.42 6.40 -15.29
N GLY A 153 -19.58 6.80 -14.33
CA GLY A 153 -18.15 6.95 -14.50
C GLY A 153 -17.34 5.69 -14.42
N HIS A 154 -16.07 5.81 -14.77
CA HIS A 154 -15.13 4.71 -14.58
C HIS A 154 -14.80 4.54 -13.09
N PRO A 155 -14.84 3.32 -12.50
CA PRO A 155 -14.96 2.02 -13.15
C PRO A 155 -16.37 1.41 -13.01
N SER A 156 -17.42 2.18 -12.68
CA SER A 156 -18.73 1.64 -12.29
C SER A 156 -19.31 0.64 -13.28
N PHE A 157 -19.28 0.95 -14.59
CA PHE A 157 -19.73 0.02 -15.64
C PHE A 157 -18.86 -1.24 -15.72
N LEU A 158 -17.53 -1.08 -15.73
CA LEU A 158 -16.59 -2.20 -15.75
C LEU A 158 -16.82 -3.15 -14.56
N VAL A 159 -16.97 -2.59 -13.36
CA VAL A 159 -17.22 -3.36 -12.13
C VAL A 159 -18.58 -4.07 -12.20
N ASN A 160 -19.66 -3.34 -12.52
CA ASN A 160 -21.02 -3.86 -12.40
C ASN A 160 -21.45 -4.76 -13.56
N GLU A 161 -21.08 -4.40 -14.79
CA GLU A 161 -21.61 -5.04 -16.00
C GLU A 161 -20.66 -6.06 -16.61
N ILE A 162 -19.37 -6.01 -16.28
CA ILE A 162 -18.36 -6.94 -16.81
C ILE A 162 -17.83 -7.83 -15.68
N LEU A 163 -17.05 -7.26 -14.75
CA LEU A 163 -16.30 -8.04 -13.77
C LEU A 163 -17.19 -8.80 -12.78
N LEU A 164 -18.28 -8.18 -12.31
CA LEU A 164 -19.24 -8.85 -11.45
C LEU A 164 -19.91 -10.03 -12.16
N ARG A 165 -20.30 -9.88 -13.43
CA ARG A 165 -20.92 -10.96 -14.22
C ARG A 165 -19.96 -12.12 -14.51
N GLN A 166 -18.66 -11.82 -14.59
CA GLN A 166 -17.59 -12.82 -14.73
C GLN A 166 -17.22 -13.49 -13.40
N GLY A 167 -17.90 -13.18 -12.29
CA GLY A 167 -17.63 -13.78 -10.99
C GLY A 167 -16.33 -13.27 -10.34
N TYR A 168 -15.88 -12.08 -10.71
CA TYR A 168 -14.65 -11.50 -10.12
C TYR A 168 -14.83 -11.15 -8.63
N PHE A 169 -16.06 -10.81 -8.21
CA PHE A 169 -16.42 -10.44 -6.85
C PHE A 169 -17.41 -11.45 -6.23
N PRO A 170 -16.95 -12.64 -5.81
CA PRO A 170 -17.84 -13.66 -5.27
C PRO A 170 -18.56 -13.16 -4.00
N GLY A 171 -19.87 -13.40 -3.91
CA GLY A 171 -20.69 -12.97 -2.77
C GLY A 171 -21.13 -11.50 -2.80
N TYR A 172 -20.73 -10.73 -3.82
CA TYR A 172 -21.15 -9.35 -3.99
C TYR A 172 -22.26 -9.20 -5.02
N THR A 173 -22.98 -8.08 -4.93
CA THR A 173 -23.98 -7.64 -5.90
C THR A 173 -23.64 -6.20 -6.34
N LYS A 174 -24.30 -5.69 -7.38
CA LYS A 174 -24.15 -4.28 -7.76
C LYS A 174 -24.42 -3.33 -6.60
N ALA A 175 -25.46 -3.64 -5.80
CA ALA A 175 -25.86 -2.85 -4.64
C ALA A 175 -24.80 -2.85 -3.54
N THR A 176 -24.15 -3.99 -3.28
CA THR A 176 -23.13 -4.08 -2.21
C THR A 176 -21.74 -3.60 -2.66
N LEU A 177 -21.46 -3.51 -3.96
CA LEU A 177 -20.22 -2.91 -4.47
C LEU A 177 -20.27 -1.38 -4.53
N LYS A 178 -21.46 -0.81 -4.73
CA LYS A 178 -21.67 0.64 -4.69
C LYS A 178 -21.39 1.18 -3.29
N ASP A 179 -20.70 2.31 -3.24
CA ASP A 179 -20.22 2.97 -2.01
C ASP A 179 -19.37 2.04 -1.12
N HIS A 180 -18.70 1.07 -1.77
CA HIS A 180 -17.80 0.11 -1.14
C HIS A 180 -16.53 -0.11 -1.98
N ARG A 181 -16.66 -0.69 -3.19
CA ARG A 181 -15.57 -0.86 -4.18
C ARG A 181 -15.30 0.43 -4.97
N TYR A 182 -16.31 1.26 -5.11
CA TYR A 182 -16.23 2.61 -5.66
C TYR A 182 -17.33 3.46 -5.03
N PHE A 183 -17.13 4.77 -4.95
CA PHE A 183 -18.12 5.73 -4.47
C PHE A 183 -18.55 6.62 -5.62
N THR A 184 -19.86 6.77 -5.77
CA THR A 184 -20.45 7.70 -6.74
C THR A 184 -20.62 9.06 -6.08
N ILE A 185 -19.94 10.09 -6.57
CA ILE A 185 -19.93 11.45 -6.05
C ILE A 185 -20.35 12.38 -7.20
N ASP A 186 -21.57 12.93 -7.16
CA ASP A 186 -22.06 13.83 -8.21
C ASP A 186 -22.05 15.30 -7.75
N SER A 187 -21.89 15.53 -6.45
CA SER A 187 -21.89 16.85 -5.84
C SER A 187 -20.99 16.94 -4.61
N GLU A 188 -20.69 18.17 -4.17
CA GLU A 188 -20.00 18.41 -2.90
C GLU A 188 -20.82 17.89 -1.70
N ALA A 189 -22.15 17.97 -1.78
CA ALA A 189 -23.04 17.42 -0.74
C ALA A 189 -22.90 15.89 -0.64
N ASP A 190 -22.84 15.18 -1.78
CA ASP A 190 -22.59 13.73 -1.80
C ASP A 190 -21.24 13.40 -1.18
N LEU A 191 -20.20 14.18 -1.53
CA LEU A 191 -18.88 13.98 -0.96
C LEU A 191 -18.93 14.14 0.55
N LYS A 192 -19.49 15.25 1.06
CA LYS A 192 -19.62 15.50 2.51
C LYS A 192 -20.37 14.38 3.22
N GLN A 193 -21.44 13.87 2.63
CA GLN A 193 -22.23 12.78 3.20
C GLN A 193 -21.44 11.46 3.25
N LYS A 194 -20.67 11.14 2.21
CA LYS A 194 -19.97 9.86 2.06
C LYS A 194 -18.55 9.87 2.64
N TRP A 195 -17.98 11.05 2.88
CA TRP A 195 -16.62 11.23 3.38
C TRP A 195 -16.32 10.42 4.66
N PRO A 196 -17.21 10.37 5.67
CA PRO A 196 -16.97 9.54 6.86
C PRO A 196 -16.81 8.06 6.52
N VAL A 197 -17.60 7.53 5.59
CA VAL A 197 -17.53 6.12 5.17
C VAL A 197 -16.26 5.85 4.36
N ILE A 198 -15.86 6.79 3.48
CA ILE A 198 -14.61 6.71 2.73
C ILE A 198 -13.41 6.63 3.70
N LEU A 199 -13.36 7.52 4.71
CA LEU A 199 -12.27 7.52 5.69
C LEU A 199 -12.27 6.31 6.61
N GLN A 200 -13.43 5.71 6.91
CA GLN A 200 -13.52 4.46 7.68
C GLN A 200 -12.82 3.29 6.97
N GLN A 201 -12.69 3.32 5.62
CA GLN A 201 -11.92 2.33 4.88
C GLN A 201 -10.39 2.46 5.09
N LYS A 202 -9.94 3.51 5.80
CA LYS A 202 -8.52 3.82 6.04
C LYS A 202 -7.67 3.77 4.75
N PRO A 203 -8.03 4.55 3.71
CA PRO A 203 -7.20 4.61 2.50
C PRO A 203 -5.86 5.29 2.79
N ASP A 204 -4.79 4.80 2.17
CA ASP A 204 -3.47 5.45 2.23
C ASP A 204 -3.41 6.68 1.31
N PHE A 205 -4.25 6.70 0.27
CA PHE A 205 -4.43 7.82 -0.64
C PHE A 205 -5.82 7.76 -1.28
N ILE A 206 -6.30 8.87 -1.85
CA ILE A 206 -7.58 8.90 -2.58
C ILE A 206 -7.32 8.74 -4.08
N LYS A 207 -8.07 7.83 -4.72
CA LYS A 207 -8.14 7.74 -6.19
C LYS A 207 -9.45 8.34 -6.69
N THR A 208 -9.35 9.27 -7.62
CA THR A 208 -10.48 9.84 -8.35
C THR A 208 -10.37 9.54 -9.85
N PHE A 209 -11.51 9.55 -10.54
CA PHE A 209 -11.59 9.43 -11.99
C PHE A 209 -12.09 10.75 -12.60
N LEU A 210 -11.26 11.34 -13.45
CA LEU A 210 -11.45 12.64 -14.10
C LEU A 210 -11.44 12.51 -15.64
N LEU A 211 -11.85 11.36 -16.18
CA LEU A 211 -11.79 11.15 -17.63
C LEU A 211 -12.69 12.20 -18.31
N PHE A 212 -12.28 12.81 -19.42
CA PHE A 212 -13.13 13.83 -20.09
C PHE A 212 -13.68 14.95 -19.17
N SER A 213 -13.06 15.22 -18.01
CA SER A 213 -13.55 16.23 -17.06
C SER A 213 -13.42 17.65 -17.65
N ASP A 214 -12.47 17.81 -18.57
CA ASP A 214 -12.29 18.98 -19.44
C ASP A 214 -13.48 19.21 -20.40
N GLU A 215 -14.23 18.15 -20.73
CA GLU A 215 -15.44 18.22 -21.56
C GLU A 215 -16.73 17.98 -20.75
N TYR A 216 -16.70 18.14 -19.42
CA TYR A 216 -17.83 17.79 -18.54
C TYR A 216 -19.16 18.38 -19.01
N GLU A 217 -19.21 19.70 -19.27
CA GLU A 217 -20.42 20.40 -19.70
C GLU A 217 -21.00 19.85 -21.01
N LYS A 218 -20.14 19.42 -21.93
CA LYS A 218 -20.53 18.85 -23.23
C LYS A 218 -21.05 17.42 -23.07
N ARG A 219 -20.50 16.65 -22.13
CA ARG A 219 -20.73 15.19 -22.02
C ARG A 219 -21.71 14.78 -20.94
N LYS A 220 -22.06 15.65 -19.99
CA LYS A 220 -22.95 15.31 -18.87
C LYS A 220 -24.33 14.76 -19.29
N ASN A 221 -24.78 15.08 -20.51
CA ASN A 221 -26.06 14.62 -21.07
C ASN A 221 -25.90 13.70 -22.30
N ASP A 222 -24.70 13.18 -22.57
CA ASP A 222 -24.46 12.32 -23.75
C ASP A 222 -24.84 10.86 -23.46
N HIS A 223 -25.96 10.42 -24.05
CA HIS A 223 -26.57 9.10 -23.87
C HIS A 223 -26.04 8.01 -24.83
N THR A 224 -25.11 8.34 -25.74
CA THR A 224 -24.60 7.33 -26.69
C THR A 224 -23.86 6.20 -25.94
N ARG A 225 -24.17 4.93 -26.22
CA ARG A 225 -23.66 3.79 -25.41
C ARG A 225 -22.17 3.47 -25.59
N GLU A 226 -21.43 4.25 -26.35
CA GLU A 226 -20.02 3.99 -26.57
C GLU A 226 -19.15 4.45 -25.40
N ILE A 227 -18.55 3.42 -24.76
CA ILE A 227 -17.31 3.45 -23.98
C ILE A 227 -17.48 3.84 -22.50
N LEU A 228 -17.52 2.82 -21.62
CA LEU A 228 -16.83 2.63 -20.32
C LEU A 228 -16.56 3.80 -19.32
N LEU A 229 -16.89 5.07 -19.60
CA LEU A 229 -16.16 6.25 -19.12
C LEU A 229 -16.99 7.55 -19.00
N LYS A 230 -18.32 7.52 -18.76
CA LYS A 230 -19.19 8.70 -18.99
C LYS A 230 -19.47 9.62 -17.81
N GLY A 231 -19.44 9.12 -16.58
CA GLY A 231 -19.67 9.92 -15.38
C GLY A 231 -18.39 10.41 -14.74
N ASN A 232 -17.89 11.57 -15.15
CA ASN A 232 -16.64 12.07 -14.57
C ASN A 232 -16.91 13.19 -13.60
N LEU A 233 -16.10 13.26 -12.55
CA LEU A 233 -16.25 14.30 -11.54
C LEU A 233 -16.06 15.65 -12.21
N ASP A 234 -16.92 16.60 -11.88
CA ASP A 234 -16.75 18.00 -12.27
C ASP A 234 -15.39 18.48 -11.72
N PRO A 235 -14.46 18.95 -12.57
CA PRO A 235 -13.16 19.43 -12.13
C PRO A 235 -13.29 20.58 -11.12
N CYS A 236 -14.35 21.40 -11.20
CA CYS A 236 -14.61 22.52 -10.28
C CYS A 236 -15.03 22.07 -8.88
N SER A 237 -15.68 20.90 -8.75
CA SER A 237 -15.97 20.28 -7.44
C SER A 237 -14.70 19.76 -6.73
N SER A 238 -13.61 19.55 -7.48
CA SER A 238 -12.32 19.07 -6.97
C SER A 238 -11.32 20.18 -6.65
N THR A 239 -11.54 21.40 -7.16
CA THR A 239 -10.62 22.54 -6.95
C THR A 239 -10.76 23.21 -5.58
N CYS A 240 -11.89 23.08 -4.88
CA CYS A 240 -12.11 23.81 -3.62
C CYS A 240 -11.53 23.10 -2.38
N HIS A 241 -10.88 21.93 -2.52
CA HIS A 241 -10.25 21.21 -1.41
C HIS A 241 -8.81 20.70 -1.67
N CYS A 242 -8.28 20.87 -2.88
CA CYS A 242 -6.90 20.47 -3.19
C CYS A 242 -5.83 21.30 -2.44
N GLN A 243 -6.19 22.45 -1.85
CA GLN A 243 -5.26 23.24 -1.03
C GLN A 243 -5.04 22.67 0.39
N TYR A 244 -5.92 21.79 0.91
CA TYR A 244 -5.79 21.28 2.27
C TYR A 244 -4.98 19.97 2.40
N PHE A 245 -4.74 19.25 1.30
CA PHE A 245 -4.09 17.93 1.35
C PHE A 245 -2.56 17.94 1.12
N THR A 246 -1.96 19.08 0.79
CA THR A 246 -0.48 19.22 0.68
C THR A 246 0.19 19.84 1.90
N GLN A 247 -0.58 20.22 2.93
CA GLN A 247 -0.04 20.81 4.17
C GLN A 247 -0.46 20.02 5.41
N ARG A 248 0.21 18.88 5.66
CA ARG A 248 0.70 18.50 6.99
C ARG A 248 1.48 17.18 6.94
N ARG A 249 2.72 17.26 7.45
CA ARG A 249 3.71 16.19 7.71
C ARG A 249 4.52 15.66 6.54
N LEU A 250 5.40 16.51 6.01
CA LEU A 250 6.83 16.18 5.91
C LEU A 250 7.62 17.44 6.31
N SER A 251 7.90 17.59 7.60
CA SER A 251 8.88 18.54 8.08
C SER A 251 10.26 18.01 7.73
N GLY A 252 10.93 18.65 6.76
CA GLY A 252 12.35 18.51 6.51
C GLY A 252 12.71 17.83 5.19
N ILE A 253 12.46 18.51 4.07
CA ILE A 253 13.30 18.60 2.86
C ILE A 253 12.77 19.78 2.03
N ASN A 254 13.65 20.73 1.70
CA ASN A 254 13.36 21.93 0.90
C ASN A 254 12.79 21.59 -0.49
N PRO A 255 11.62 22.12 -0.90
CA PRO A 255 11.19 22.09 -2.29
C PRO A 255 11.38 23.49 -2.90
N CYS A 256 12.60 23.77 -3.36
CA CYS A 256 12.87 24.87 -4.27
C CYS A 256 13.88 24.40 -5.31
N PHE A 257 13.37 23.71 -6.33
CA PHE A 257 13.98 23.70 -7.66
C PHE A 257 12.92 24.15 -8.65
N GLN A 258 12.89 25.45 -8.86
CA GLN A 258 12.14 26.07 -9.94
C GLN A 258 12.69 25.58 -11.28
N HIS A 259 11.77 25.21 -12.18
CA HIS A 259 12.06 25.06 -13.60
C HIS A 259 12.45 26.41 -14.19
N SER A 260 13.74 26.60 -14.50
CA SER A 260 14.15 27.54 -15.53
C SER A 260 14.09 26.84 -16.88
N ARG A 261 13.14 27.28 -17.70
CA ARG A 261 13.20 27.13 -19.15
C ARG A 261 14.48 27.81 -19.65
N PHE A 262 15.20 27.18 -20.55
CA PHE A 262 16.04 27.87 -21.52
C PHE A 262 15.82 27.23 -22.89
N PRO A 263 15.82 28.03 -23.98
CA PRO A 263 16.01 27.50 -25.33
C PRO A 263 17.38 26.81 -25.46
#